data_AF-A0A950VBZ2-F1
#
_entry.id   AF-A0A950VBZ2-F1
#
_cell.length_a   1.000
_cell.length_b   1.000
_cell.length_c   1.000
_cell.angle_alpha   90.00
_cell.angle_beta   90.00
_cell.angle_gamma   90.00
#
_symmetry.space_group_name_H-M   'P 1'
#
loop_
_entity.id
_entity.type
_entity.pdbx_description
1 polymer ?
#
loop_
_entity_poly.entity_id
_entity_poly.type
_entity_poly.pdbx_seq_one_letter_code
_entity_poly.pdbx_strand_id
1 'polypeptide(L)'
;IIASDWAPAELRQYTEAGGHVLLASSRPPDFSIAPVVKTWTDIKGYVRVRAPSMFPSLEETELLMISGPFTEIAQSNPAILTLVPPSKIGPPELVHIDQKDTVTPGLVFKQIGAGTVAWIPWNLGALYYRLSLPAHAGLFRDVLDRLCPHRQLTTNAHPLVEITSMEQNGRHLLHLLNLSGHSQTGYFKPVEMRDIHIEVAGKFQKARTVRNPIIISTRVRSGSTAFDIPRLDDYELVVLE
;
A
#
# COMPACT_ATOMS: atom_id res chain seq x y z
N ILE A 1 -9.97 -5.24 -5.14
CA ILE A 1 -10.37 -5.43 -3.72
C ILE A 1 -9.12 -5.63 -2.87
N ILE A 2 -9.09 -5.06 -1.67
CA ILE A 2 -8.04 -5.32 -0.66
C ILE A 2 -8.71 -5.99 0.54
N ALA A 3 -8.15 -7.10 1.02
CA ALA A 3 -8.60 -7.77 2.24
C ALA A 3 -7.41 -7.94 3.20
N SER A 4 -7.57 -7.44 4.43
CA SER A 4 -6.50 -7.34 5.44
C SER A 4 -6.65 -8.33 6.61
N ASP A 5 -7.71 -9.14 6.62
CA ASP A 5 -7.95 -10.15 7.64
C ASP A 5 -8.56 -11.41 7.01
N TRP A 6 -9.81 -11.32 6.54
CA TRP A 6 -10.54 -12.43 5.95
C TRP A 6 -10.80 -12.25 4.45
N ALA A 7 -10.62 -13.32 3.70
CA ALA A 7 -10.81 -13.37 2.25
C ALA A 7 -11.83 -14.48 1.91
N PRO A 8 -13.10 -14.12 1.70
CA PRO A 8 -14.17 -15.09 1.48
C PRO A 8 -14.10 -15.73 0.08
N ALA A 9 -14.76 -16.87 -0.11
CA ALA A 9 -14.69 -17.67 -1.33
C ALA A 9 -15.21 -16.91 -2.57
N GLU A 10 -16.16 -15.99 -2.39
CA GLU A 10 -16.79 -15.16 -3.43
C GLU A 10 -15.77 -14.25 -4.13
N LEU A 11 -14.65 -13.91 -3.46
CA LEU A 11 -13.57 -13.15 -4.11
C LEU A 11 -12.99 -13.90 -5.31
N ARG A 12 -13.06 -15.24 -5.32
CA ARG A 12 -12.65 -16.03 -6.47
C ARG A 12 -13.45 -15.67 -7.72
N GLN A 13 -14.78 -15.56 -7.61
CA GLN A 13 -15.65 -15.22 -8.74
C GLN A 13 -15.36 -13.80 -9.24
N TYR A 14 -15.14 -12.85 -8.31
CA TYR A 14 -14.72 -11.49 -8.66
C TYR A 14 -13.39 -11.49 -9.42
N THR A 15 -12.41 -12.28 -8.98
CA THR A 15 -11.13 -12.41 -9.69
C THR A 15 -11.29 -13.06 -11.06
N GLU A 16 -12.05 -14.15 -11.16
CA GLU A 16 -12.30 -14.84 -12.43
C GLU A 16 -12.87 -13.89 -13.51
N ALA A 17 -13.74 -12.96 -13.09
CA ALA A 17 -14.33 -11.92 -13.94
C ALA A 17 -13.38 -10.76 -14.33
N GLY A 18 -12.10 -10.82 -13.96
CA GLY A 18 -11.11 -9.78 -14.29
C GLY A 18 -10.73 -8.88 -13.11
N GLY A 19 -11.33 -9.07 -11.94
CA GLY A 19 -11.01 -8.28 -10.76
C GLY A 19 -9.62 -8.58 -10.20
N HIS A 20 -8.97 -7.55 -9.63
CA HIS A 20 -7.69 -7.72 -8.93
C HIS A 20 -7.89 -7.72 -7.41
N VAL A 21 -7.22 -8.63 -6.73
CA VAL A 21 -7.35 -8.83 -5.27
C VAL A 21 -5.98 -8.79 -4.61
N LEU A 22 -5.84 -7.97 -3.57
CA LEU A 22 -4.70 -7.99 -2.65
C LEU A 22 -5.13 -8.54 -1.30
N LEU A 23 -4.56 -9.67 -0.91
CA LEU A 23 -4.73 -10.27 0.41
C LEU A 23 -3.48 -9.99 1.24
N ALA A 24 -3.62 -9.25 2.33
CA ALA A 24 -2.54 -8.94 3.26
C ALA A 24 -2.90 -9.50 4.66
N SER A 25 -2.88 -10.82 4.77
CA SER A 25 -3.29 -11.55 5.96
C SER A 25 -2.58 -12.88 6.06
N SER A 26 -2.22 -13.23 7.28
CA SER A 26 -1.76 -14.57 7.65
C SER A 26 -2.88 -15.62 7.60
N ARG A 27 -4.15 -15.24 7.66
CA ARG A 27 -5.26 -16.20 7.53
C ARG A 27 -5.33 -16.73 6.10
N PRO A 28 -5.28 -18.06 5.88
CA PRO A 28 -5.52 -18.62 4.55
C PRO A 28 -6.87 -18.17 3.98
N PRO A 29 -6.94 -17.83 2.68
CA PRO A 29 -8.20 -17.51 2.01
C PRO A 29 -9.10 -18.73 1.89
N ASP A 30 -10.41 -18.51 1.78
CA ASP A 30 -11.41 -19.58 1.60
C ASP A 30 -11.45 -20.12 0.15
N PHE A 31 -10.43 -19.82 -0.67
CA PHE A 31 -10.24 -20.31 -2.02
C PHE A 31 -8.75 -20.57 -2.32
N SER A 32 -8.45 -21.53 -3.20
CA SER A 32 -7.07 -22.00 -3.41
C SER A 32 -6.21 -21.00 -4.19
N ILE A 33 -5.25 -20.37 -3.49
CA ILE A 33 -4.18 -19.57 -4.10
C ILE A 33 -2.91 -20.42 -4.23
N ALA A 34 -2.31 -20.80 -3.10
CA ALA A 34 -1.14 -21.67 -3.04
C ALA A 34 -1.39 -22.78 -1.99
N PRO A 35 -0.72 -23.94 -2.11
CA PRO A 35 -0.81 -24.96 -1.08
C PRO A 35 -0.26 -24.43 0.25
N VAL A 36 -1.06 -24.49 1.30
CA VAL A 36 -0.65 -24.11 2.65
C VAL A 36 0.05 -25.29 3.32
N VAL A 37 1.23 -25.04 3.89
CA VAL A 37 1.97 -26.02 4.68
C VAL A 37 1.52 -25.95 6.13
N LYS A 38 1.57 -24.74 6.72
CA LYS A 38 1.16 -24.47 8.11
C LYS A 38 1.03 -22.97 8.37
N THR A 39 0.34 -22.62 9.46
CA THR A 39 0.30 -21.25 9.97
C THR A 39 1.04 -21.18 11.30
N TRP A 40 2.06 -20.33 11.35
CA TRP A 40 2.78 -19.97 12.55
C TRP A 40 1.97 -18.93 13.32
N THR A 41 1.82 -19.09 14.63
CA THR A 41 1.06 -18.15 15.47
C THR A 41 1.85 -16.87 15.80
N ASP A 42 3.17 -17.01 15.99
CA ASP A 42 4.07 -15.89 16.25
C ASP A 42 5.47 -16.23 15.72
N ILE A 43 5.90 -15.55 14.65
CA ILE A 43 7.25 -15.64 14.10
C ILE A 43 7.96 -14.30 14.28
N LYS A 44 9.23 -14.32 14.69
CA LYS A 44 10.09 -13.13 14.80
C LYS A 44 11.25 -13.27 13.84
N GLY A 45 11.09 -12.74 12.65
CA GLY A 45 12.06 -12.92 11.57
C GLY A 45 11.98 -11.80 10.55
N TYR A 46 12.36 -12.13 9.32
CA TYR A 46 12.31 -11.17 8.22
C TYR A 46 11.74 -11.81 6.96
N VAL A 47 11.39 -10.98 5.99
CA VAL A 47 11.16 -11.38 4.61
C VAL A 47 12.21 -10.67 3.77
N ARG A 48 13.00 -11.44 3.02
CA ARG A 48 14.04 -10.94 2.14
C ARG A 48 13.50 -10.66 0.74
N VAL A 49 13.86 -9.51 0.21
CA VAL A 49 13.61 -9.11 -1.18
C VAL A 49 14.57 -9.88 -2.09
N ARG A 50 14.03 -10.66 -3.02
CA ARG A 50 14.82 -11.44 -4.02
C ARG A 50 14.81 -10.82 -5.41
N ALA A 51 13.82 -9.97 -5.69
CA ALA A 51 13.63 -9.32 -6.97
C ALA A 51 13.47 -7.80 -6.78
N PRO A 52 14.54 -7.06 -6.43
CA PRO A 52 14.46 -5.64 -6.07
C PRO A 52 13.89 -4.76 -7.19
N SER A 53 14.09 -5.13 -8.46
CA SER A 53 13.52 -4.41 -9.61
C SER A 53 12.00 -4.39 -9.64
N MET A 54 11.33 -5.28 -8.90
CA MET A 54 9.87 -5.29 -8.76
C MET A 54 9.35 -4.45 -7.60
N PHE A 55 10.24 -3.94 -6.75
CA PHE A 55 9.90 -3.21 -5.55
C PHE A 55 10.69 -1.91 -5.45
N PRO A 56 10.42 -0.93 -6.34
CA PRO A 56 11.12 0.35 -6.32
C PRO A 56 10.99 1.10 -4.99
N SER A 57 9.88 0.93 -4.25
CA SER A 57 9.73 1.53 -2.92
C SER A 57 10.66 0.90 -1.86
N LEU A 58 11.37 -0.19 -2.19
CA LEU A 58 12.28 -0.92 -1.31
C LEU A 58 13.74 -0.85 -1.79
N GLU A 59 14.11 0.13 -2.61
CA GLU A 59 15.45 0.22 -3.21
C GLU A 59 16.60 0.16 -2.19
N GLU A 60 16.39 0.71 -0.98
CA GLU A 60 17.35 0.68 0.13
C GLU A 60 17.03 -0.40 1.20
N THR A 61 16.04 -1.28 0.95
CA THR A 61 15.55 -2.24 1.94
C THR A 61 15.57 -3.68 1.40
N GLU A 62 16.51 -4.48 1.88
CA GLU A 62 16.59 -5.90 1.52
C GLU A 62 15.77 -6.84 2.44
N LEU A 63 15.50 -6.41 3.68
CA LEU A 63 14.85 -7.19 4.71
C LEU A 63 13.69 -6.41 5.32
N LEU A 64 12.49 -6.98 5.28
CA LEU A 64 11.32 -6.47 5.99
C LEU A 64 11.10 -7.30 7.24
N MET A 65 11.03 -6.66 8.40
CA MET A 65 10.72 -7.35 9.64
C MET A 65 9.32 -7.96 9.60
N ILE A 66 9.20 -9.19 10.09
CA ILE A 66 7.93 -9.83 10.41
C ILE A 66 7.86 -10.16 11.90
N SER A 67 6.69 -9.92 12.47
CA SER A 67 6.37 -10.22 13.87
C SER A 67 4.88 -10.57 13.95
N GLY A 68 4.54 -11.68 14.60
CA GLY A 68 3.19 -12.22 14.68
C GLY A 68 2.92 -13.37 13.70
N PRO A 69 1.65 -13.63 13.34
CA PRO A 69 1.32 -14.81 12.54
C PRO A 69 1.84 -14.74 11.10
N PHE A 70 2.25 -15.89 10.57
CA PHE A 70 2.75 -16.06 9.20
C PHE A 70 2.24 -17.41 8.66
N THR A 71 1.69 -17.43 7.46
CA THR A 71 1.30 -18.68 6.80
C THR A 71 2.37 -19.12 5.82
N GLU A 72 2.97 -20.26 6.13
CA GLU A 72 3.91 -20.94 5.27
C GLU A 72 3.18 -21.62 4.13
N ILE A 73 3.60 -21.28 2.92
CA ILE A 73 3.07 -21.79 1.67
C ILE A 73 4.14 -22.60 0.95
N ALA A 74 3.71 -23.66 0.29
CA ALA A 74 4.60 -24.49 -0.50
C ALA A 74 5.23 -23.66 -1.63
N GLN A 75 6.48 -23.96 -1.94
CA GLN A 75 7.18 -23.26 -3.00
C GLN A 75 6.47 -23.47 -4.35
N SER A 76 6.16 -22.36 -5.02
CA SER A 76 5.74 -22.35 -6.42
C SER A 76 6.43 -21.17 -7.11
N ASN A 77 7.25 -21.45 -8.12
CA ASN A 77 8.10 -20.47 -8.84
C ASN A 77 9.24 -19.87 -8.00
N PRO A 78 10.27 -19.25 -8.62
CA PRO A 78 11.26 -18.50 -7.85
C PRO A 78 10.57 -17.42 -7.02
N ALA A 79 10.71 -17.54 -5.70
CA ALA A 79 10.06 -16.65 -4.76
C ALA A 79 10.71 -15.26 -4.81
N ILE A 80 9.86 -14.24 -5.00
CA ILE A 80 10.27 -12.83 -5.16
C ILE A 80 10.48 -12.13 -3.82
N LEU A 81 9.83 -12.67 -2.79
CA LEU A 81 10.03 -12.40 -1.38
C LEU A 81 10.16 -13.75 -0.67
N THR A 82 11.11 -13.91 0.23
CA THR A 82 11.32 -15.18 0.95
C THR A 82 11.46 -14.99 2.45
N LEU A 83 10.91 -15.89 3.25
CA LEU A 83 11.10 -15.91 4.69
C LEU A 83 12.58 -16.09 5.06
N VAL A 84 13.04 -15.27 5.98
CA VAL A 84 14.22 -15.50 6.80
C VAL A 84 13.71 -15.82 8.21
N PRO A 85 13.73 -17.09 8.62
CA PRO A 85 13.16 -17.53 9.89
C PRO A 85 13.89 -16.88 11.08
N PRO A 86 13.30 -16.97 12.28
CA PRO A 86 13.95 -16.55 13.51
C PRO A 86 15.34 -17.15 13.62
N SER A 87 16.27 -16.33 14.08
CA SER A 87 17.64 -16.71 14.41
C SER A 87 17.92 -16.30 15.86
N LYS A 88 19.04 -16.73 16.40
CA LYS A 88 19.48 -16.34 17.75
C LYS A 88 19.53 -14.82 17.85
N ILE A 89 18.90 -14.31 18.90
CA ILE A 89 18.87 -12.87 19.27
C ILE A 89 19.72 -12.57 20.50
N GLY A 90 20.39 -13.58 21.06
CA GLY A 90 21.22 -13.46 22.25
C GLY A 90 21.94 -14.78 22.56
N PRO A 91 23.04 -14.73 23.34
CA PRO A 91 23.78 -13.54 23.78
C PRO A 91 24.38 -12.75 22.58
N PRO A 92 24.80 -11.48 22.76
CA PRO A 92 25.22 -10.60 21.65
C PRO A 92 26.24 -11.23 20.69
N GLU A 93 27.16 -12.05 21.20
CA GLU A 93 28.21 -12.73 20.43
C GLU A 93 27.67 -13.84 19.50
N LEU A 94 26.46 -14.33 19.77
CA LEU A 94 25.80 -15.40 19.01
C LEU A 94 24.58 -14.89 18.23
N VAL A 95 24.38 -13.56 18.14
CA VAL A 95 23.29 -12.99 17.35
C VAL A 95 23.48 -13.33 15.88
N HIS A 96 22.43 -13.88 15.27
CA HIS A 96 22.34 -14.21 13.84
C HIS A 96 23.36 -15.22 13.29
N ILE A 97 24.12 -15.92 14.14
CA ILE A 97 25.07 -16.95 13.67
C ILE A 97 24.38 -18.13 12.95
N ASP A 98 23.09 -18.33 13.19
CA ASP A 98 22.24 -19.35 12.60
C ASP A 98 21.20 -18.77 11.64
N GLN A 99 21.34 -17.49 11.27
CA GLN A 99 20.49 -16.88 10.25
C GLN A 99 20.69 -17.62 8.93
N LYS A 100 19.58 -18.05 8.36
CA LYS A 100 19.57 -18.76 7.07
C LYS A 100 18.46 -18.23 6.20
N ASP A 101 18.75 -18.18 4.91
CA ASP A 101 17.75 -17.92 3.90
C ASP A 101 16.89 -19.18 3.68
N THR A 102 15.64 -18.97 3.27
CA THR A 102 14.76 -20.05 2.82
C THR A 102 14.20 -19.74 1.43
N VAL A 103 13.53 -20.73 0.85
CA VAL A 103 12.75 -20.58 -0.38
C VAL A 103 11.26 -20.35 -0.10
N THR A 104 10.85 -20.30 1.17
CA THR A 104 9.46 -20.13 1.59
C THR A 104 8.96 -18.75 1.16
N PRO A 105 7.94 -18.65 0.29
CA PRO A 105 7.51 -17.36 -0.23
C PRO A 105 6.86 -16.46 0.83
N GLY A 106 7.19 -15.17 0.80
CA GLY A 106 6.57 -14.11 1.61
C GLY A 106 5.56 -13.25 0.82
N LEU A 107 5.35 -13.56 -0.45
CA LEU A 107 4.34 -13.00 -1.35
C LEU A 107 4.16 -13.95 -2.54
N VAL A 108 2.92 -14.18 -2.95
CA VAL A 108 2.57 -14.94 -4.16
C VAL A 108 1.61 -14.15 -5.03
N PHE A 109 1.82 -14.23 -6.34
CA PHE A 109 0.85 -13.82 -7.34
C PHE A 109 0.24 -15.05 -8.01
N LYS A 110 -1.08 -15.02 -8.24
CA LYS A 110 -1.78 -16.05 -9.00
C LYS A 110 -2.80 -15.43 -9.93
N GLN A 111 -2.73 -15.82 -11.20
CA GLN A 111 -3.78 -15.53 -12.16
C GLN A 111 -4.95 -16.49 -11.93
N ILE A 112 -6.17 -15.96 -11.86
CA ILE A 112 -7.41 -16.73 -11.76
C ILE A 112 -8.40 -16.14 -12.78
N GLY A 113 -8.69 -16.87 -13.85
CA GLY A 113 -9.44 -16.33 -15.00
C GLY A 113 -8.76 -15.10 -15.60
N ALA A 114 -9.52 -14.02 -15.78
CA ALA A 114 -8.98 -12.76 -16.31
C ALA A 114 -8.29 -11.88 -15.25
N GLY A 115 -8.48 -12.17 -13.95
CA GLY A 115 -7.96 -11.35 -12.85
C GLY A 115 -6.74 -11.95 -12.15
N THR A 116 -6.20 -11.19 -11.21
CA THR A 116 -4.98 -11.57 -10.48
C THR A 116 -5.18 -11.40 -8.99
N VAL A 117 -4.72 -12.37 -8.21
CA VAL A 117 -4.61 -12.27 -6.75
C VAL A 117 -3.15 -12.15 -6.35
N ALA A 118 -2.83 -11.17 -5.51
CA ALA A 118 -1.60 -11.13 -4.74
C ALA A 118 -1.91 -11.52 -3.29
N TRP A 119 -1.13 -12.42 -2.71
CA TRP A 119 -1.26 -12.81 -1.32
C TRP A 119 0.06 -12.66 -0.58
N ILE A 120 0.04 -11.78 0.43
CA ILE A 120 1.08 -11.55 1.42
C ILE A 120 0.63 -12.32 2.68
N PRO A 121 1.21 -13.51 2.97
CA PRO A 121 0.70 -14.43 3.99
C PRO A 121 1.11 -14.03 5.42
N TRP A 122 1.11 -12.73 5.71
CA TRP A 122 1.46 -12.13 6.99
C TRP A 122 0.81 -10.76 7.12
N ASN A 123 0.72 -10.26 8.36
CA ASN A 123 -0.10 -9.10 8.68
C ASN A 123 0.65 -7.78 8.40
N LEU A 124 0.93 -7.49 7.12
CA LEU A 124 1.65 -6.30 6.65
C LEU A 124 1.04 -5.00 7.20
N GLY A 125 -0.27 -4.83 7.02
CA GLY A 125 -0.98 -3.61 7.45
C GLY A 125 -0.94 -3.41 8.97
N ALA A 126 -1.06 -4.49 9.74
CA ALA A 126 -1.01 -4.42 11.20
C ALA A 126 0.40 -4.06 11.70
N LEU A 127 1.47 -4.50 11.02
CA LEU A 127 2.84 -4.09 11.33
C LEU A 127 3.09 -2.63 11.01
N TYR A 128 2.63 -2.13 9.86
CA TYR A 128 2.71 -0.72 9.54
C TYR A 128 1.94 0.15 10.55
N TYR A 129 0.73 -0.26 10.92
CA TYR A 129 -0.08 0.46 11.91
C TYR A 129 0.63 0.58 13.27
N ARG A 130 1.26 -0.49 13.75
CA ARG A 130 1.92 -0.48 15.08
C ARG A 130 3.29 0.20 15.10
N LEU A 131 4.05 0.08 14.01
CA LEU A 131 5.49 0.39 14.00
C LEU A 131 5.88 1.45 12.97
N SER A 132 4.92 1.91 12.17
CA SER A 132 5.10 2.96 11.16
C SER A 132 6.26 2.71 10.20
N LEU A 133 6.54 1.43 9.89
CA LEU A 133 7.69 1.02 9.07
C LEU A 133 7.46 1.40 7.59
N PRO A 134 8.19 2.37 7.02
CA PRO A 134 7.91 2.88 5.67
C PRO A 134 8.05 1.82 4.58
N ALA A 135 8.97 0.86 4.76
CA ALA A 135 9.16 -0.27 3.85
C ALA A 135 7.90 -1.15 3.74
N HIS A 136 7.12 -1.31 4.82
CA HIS A 136 5.87 -2.09 4.78
C HIS A 136 4.80 -1.39 3.95
N ALA A 137 4.70 -0.06 4.05
CA ALA A 137 3.87 0.74 3.16
C ALA A 137 4.40 0.70 1.71
N GLY A 138 5.72 0.69 1.52
CA GLY A 138 6.37 0.55 0.22
C GLY A 138 6.00 -0.75 -0.49
N LEU A 139 6.15 -1.88 0.19
CA LEU A 139 5.74 -3.18 -0.33
C LEU A 139 4.26 -3.20 -0.73
N PHE A 140 3.39 -2.61 0.11
CA PHE A 140 1.97 -2.50 -0.20
C PHE A 140 1.71 -1.69 -1.49
N ARG A 141 2.37 -0.54 -1.65
CA ARG A 141 2.25 0.31 -2.86
C ARG A 141 2.70 -0.40 -4.11
N ASP A 142 3.89 -1.00 -4.09
CA ASP A 142 4.47 -1.67 -5.26
C ASP A 142 3.61 -2.87 -5.71
N VAL A 143 3.05 -3.62 -4.76
CA VAL A 143 2.10 -4.70 -5.07
C VAL A 143 0.80 -4.14 -5.66
N LEU A 144 0.28 -3.03 -5.14
CA LEU A 144 -0.88 -2.36 -5.71
C LEU A 144 -0.60 -1.74 -7.08
N ASP A 145 0.59 -1.22 -7.36
CA ASP A 145 0.96 -0.66 -8.66
C ASP A 145 0.92 -1.77 -9.72
N ARG A 146 1.38 -2.97 -9.36
CA ARG A 146 1.30 -4.14 -10.22
C ARG A 146 -0.14 -4.61 -10.46
N LEU A 147 -0.98 -4.63 -9.43
CA LEU A 147 -2.37 -5.07 -9.55
C LEU A 147 -3.26 -4.04 -10.25
N CYS A 148 -3.00 -2.75 -10.06
CA CYS A 148 -3.83 -1.66 -10.56
C CYS A 148 -2.95 -0.55 -11.16
N PRO A 149 -2.35 -0.74 -12.35
CA PRO A 149 -1.37 0.21 -12.90
C PRO A 149 -1.96 1.60 -13.20
N HIS A 150 -3.28 1.71 -13.36
CA HIS A 150 -3.98 2.96 -13.56
C HIS A 150 -4.47 3.51 -12.22
N ARG A 151 -3.98 4.70 -11.83
CA ARG A 151 -4.34 5.38 -10.59
C ARG A 151 -5.43 6.40 -10.83
N GLN A 152 -6.42 6.44 -9.94
CA GLN A 152 -7.45 7.48 -9.95
C GLN A 152 -6.87 8.84 -9.55
N LEU A 153 -5.82 8.85 -8.72
CA LEU A 153 -5.15 10.04 -8.24
C LEU A 153 -3.66 9.77 -8.08
N THR A 154 -2.82 10.68 -8.54
CA THR A 154 -1.39 10.73 -8.25
C THR A 154 -1.02 12.12 -7.73
N THR A 155 0.00 12.19 -6.88
CA THR A 155 0.43 13.45 -6.26
C THR A 155 1.86 13.37 -5.76
N ASN A 156 2.50 14.52 -5.60
CA ASN A 156 3.76 14.68 -4.86
C ASN A 156 3.53 15.15 -3.41
N ALA A 157 2.28 15.19 -2.93
CA ALA A 157 1.97 15.67 -1.59
C ALA A 157 2.82 14.97 -0.52
N HIS A 158 3.18 15.71 0.52
CA HIS A 158 3.90 15.13 1.66
C HIS A 158 3.10 13.94 2.23
N PRO A 159 3.73 12.86 2.73
CA PRO A 159 3.02 11.70 3.31
C PRO A 159 2.09 12.00 4.50
N LEU A 160 2.14 13.23 5.03
CA LEU A 160 1.23 13.73 6.08
C LEU A 160 0.04 14.52 5.49
N VAL A 161 -0.12 14.54 4.17
CA VAL A 161 -1.33 15.04 3.52
C VAL A 161 -2.24 13.88 3.24
N GLU A 162 -3.42 13.89 3.84
CA GLU A 162 -4.48 12.98 3.46
C GLU A 162 -5.30 13.62 2.34
N ILE A 163 -5.56 12.86 1.26
CA ILE A 163 -6.39 13.29 0.15
C ILE A 163 -7.56 12.33 -0.02
N THR A 164 -8.78 12.85 0.10
CA THR A 164 -10.00 12.09 -0.14
C THR A 164 -10.69 12.62 -1.40
N SER A 165 -11.03 11.72 -2.33
CA SER A 165 -11.81 12.04 -3.53
C SER A 165 -13.26 11.59 -3.37
N MET A 166 -14.20 12.47 -3.68
CA MET A 166 -15.63 12.23 -3.55
C MET A 166 -16.39 12.77 -4.76
N GLU A 167 -17.54 12.16 -5.05
CA GLU A 167 -18.51 12.70 -6.01
C GLU A 167 -19.80 13.08 -5.26
N GLN A 168 -20.28 14.31 -5.47
CA GLN A 168 -21.48 14.81 -4.83
C GLN A 168 -22.30 15.66 -5.81
N ASN A 169 -23.50 15.16 -6.15
CA ASN A 169 -24.44 15.83 -7.07
C ASN A 169 -23.78 16.22 -8.40
N GLY A 170 -23.00 15.31 -9.00
CA GLY A 170 -22.29 15.53 -10.26
C GLY A 170 -21.05 16.43 -10.18
N ARG A 171 -20.62 16.82 -8.98
CA ARG A 171 -19.35 17.53 -8.74
C ARG A 171 -18.32 16.57 -8.18
N HIS A 172 -17.08 16.71 -8.63
CA HIS A 172 -15.96 15.99 -8.03
C HIS A 172 -15.25 16.88 -7.01
N LEU A 173 -15.01 16.34 -5.83
CA LEU A 173 -14.45 17.05 -4.69
C LEU A 173 -13.17 16.34 -4.26
N LEU A 174 -12.08 17.09 -4.12
CA LEU A 174 -10.89 16.63 -3.40
C LEU A 174 -10.77 17.36 -2.08
N HIS A 175 -10.74 16.62 -0.99
CA HIS A 175 -10.45 17.17 0.33
C HIS A 175 -9.01 16.84 0.69
N LEU A 176 -8.20 17.88 0.92
CA LEU A 176 -6.83 17.78 1.36
C LEU A 176 -6.76 18.17 2.83
N LEU A 177 -6.21 17.30 3.68
CA LEU A 177 -5.98 17.54 5.10
C LEU A 177 -4.49 17.51 5.40
N ASN A 178 -3.96 18.57 6.01
CA ASN A 178 -2.58 18.61 6.48
C ASN A 178 -2.49 18.09 7.92
N LEU A 179 -1.99 16.87 8.07
CA LEU A 179 -1.87 16.19 9.36
C LEU A 179 -0.61 16.58 10.13
N SER A 180 0.25 17.46 9.61
CA SER A 180 1.49 17.84 10.31
C SER A 180 1.26 18.63 11.61
N GLY A 181 0.08 19.22 11.80
CA GLY A 181 -0.31 19.86 13.05
C GLY A 181 -0.87 18.91 14.11
N HIS A 182 -1.22 17.68 13.72
CA HIS A 182 -1.80 16.70 14.64
C HIS A 182 -0.70 15.94 15.39
N SER A 183 -0.74 15.97 16.72
CA SER A 183 0.17 15.19 17.55
C SER A 183 -0.57 14.61 18.75
N GLN A 184 -0.82 13.30 18.69
CA GLN A 184 -1.60 12.54 19.69
C GLN A 184 -2.98 13.16 19.95
N THR A 185 -3.17 13.82 21.09
CA THR A 185 -4.43 14.48 21.48
C THR A 185 -4.41 15.99 21.25
N GLY A 186 -3.26 16.54 20.83
CA GLY A 186 -3.07 17.96 20.57
C GLY A 186 -3.19 18.30 19.09
N TYR A 187 -3.64 19.53 18.84
CA TYR A 187 -3.63 20.14 17.52
C TYR A 187 -2.86 21.45 17.56
N PHE A 188 -1.82 21.54 16.75
CA PHE A 188 -0.95 22.68 16.61
C PHE A 188 -1.09 23.28 15.21
N LYS A 189 -0.52 24.47 15.00
CA LYS A 189 -0.43 25.05 13.67
C LYS A 189 0.36 24.08 12.76
N PRO A 190 -0.24 23.55 11.67
CA PRO A 190 0.45 22.68 10.75
C PRO A 190 1.63 23.38 10.07
N VAL A 191 2.60 22.59 9.63
CA VAL A 191 3.66 23.05 8.74
C VAL A 191 3.02 23.32 7.38
N GLU A 192 3.10 24.56 6.91
CA GLU A 192 2.58 24.95 5.60
C GLU A 192 3.25 24.13 4.49
N MET A 193 2.43 23.53 3.62
CA MET A 193 2.90 22.76 2.47
C MET A 193 2.57 23.51 1.17
N ARG A 194 3.46 23.45 0.19
CA ARG A 194 3.37 24.21 -1.07
C ARG A 194 3.62 23.31 -2.26
N ASP A 195 3.25 23.81 -3.44
CA ASP A 195 3.56 23.21 -4.74
C ASP A 195 3.12 21.73 -4.83
N ILE A 196 1.91 21.46 -4.31
CA ILE A 196 1.33 20.11 -4.33
C ILE A 196 0.72 19.88 -5.70
N HIS A 197 1.40 19.10 -6.50
CA HIS A 197 0.94 18.61 -7.78
C HIS A 197 -0.10 17.51 -7.58
N ILE A 198 -1.23 17.61 -8.27
CA ILE A 198 -2.28 16.61 -8.26
C ILE A 198 -2.66 16.29 -9.70
N GLU A 199 -2.75 15.00 -10.02
CA GLU A 199 -3.36 14.51 -11.24
C GLU A 199 -4.50 13.56 -10.86
N VAL A 200 -5.69 13.83 -11.38
CA VAL A 200 -6.90 13.04 -11.12
C VAL A 200 -7.46 12.49 -12.43
N ALA A 201 -7.86 11.22 -12.42
CA ALA A 201 -8.56 10.61 -13.55
C ALA A 201 -9.89 11.32 -13.80
N GLY A 202 -10.14 11.70 -15.06
CA GLY A 202 -11.28 12.52 -15.46
C GLY A 202 -10.86 13.78 -16.21
N LYS A 203 -11.82 14.41 -16.87
CA LYS A 203 -11.63 15.65 -17.63
C LYS A 203 -12.35 16.78 -16.92
N PHE A 204 -11.59 17.66 -16.29
CA PHE A 204 -12.09 18.82 -15.56
C PHE A 204 -11.49 20.10 -16.16
N GLN A 205 -12.36 21.01 -16.58
CA GLN A 205 -11.99 22.29 -17.18
C GLN A 205 -11.59 23.31 -16.12
N LYS A 206 -12.04 23.14 -14.87
CA LYS A 206 -11.75 24.05 -13.78
C LYS A 206 -11.49 23.28 -12.49
N ALA A 207 -10.54 23.79 -11.72
CA ALA A 207 -10.34 23.44 -10.33
C ALA A 207 -10.46 24.71 -9.50
N ARG A 208 -11.29 24.68 -8.45
CA ARG A 208 -11.51 25.83 -7.58
C ARG A 208 -11.37 25.43 -6.14
N THR A 209 -10.50 26.12 -5.40
CA THR A 209 -10.40 25.99 -3.95
C THR A 209 -11.58 26.65 -3.26
N VAL A 210 -11.98 26.15 -2.10
CA VAL A 210 -13.17 26.62 -1.37
C VAL A 210 -12.80 27.38 -0.12
N ARG A 211 -11.81 26.91 0.64
CA ARG A 211 -11.38 27.57 1.88
C ARG A 211 -10.62 28.86 1.58
N ASN A 212 -9.70 28.81 0.62
CA ASN A 212 -8.97 29.98 0.12
C ASN A 212 -9.30 30.17 -1.36
N PRO A 213 -10.42 30.85 -1.71
CA PRO A 213 -10.97 30.81 -3.06
C PRO A 213 -10.01 31.34 -4.13
N ILE A 214 -9.54 30.42 -4.98
CA ILE A 214 -8.69 30.68 -6.12
C ILE A 214 -9.16 29.75 -7.24
N ILE A 215 -9.15 30.25 -8.48
CA ILE A 215 -9.33 29.42 -9.67
C ILE A 215 -7.95 28.92 -10.09
N ILE A 216 -7.79 27.61 -10.12
CA ILE A 216 -6.54 26.96 -10.51
C ILE A 216 -6.66 26.54 -11.97
N SER A 217 -5.65 26.91 -12.75
CA SER A 217 -5.51 26.46 -14.14
C SER A 217 -5.34 24.94 -14.19
N THR A 218 -6.20 24.25 -14.94
CA THR A 218 -6.10 22.81 -15.14
C THR A 218 -5.40 22.48 -16.46
N ARG A 219 -4.78 21.31 -16.51
CA ARG A 219 -4.10 20.77 -17.69
C ARG A 219 -4.65 19.37 -17.94
N VAL A 220 -5.52 19.24 -18.93
CA VAL A 220 -6.11 17.94 -19.31
C VAL A 220 -5.14 17.18 -20.22
N ARG A 221 -4.78 15.95 -19.87
CA ARG A 221 -3.89 15.06 -20.64
C ARG A 221 -4.41 13.64 -20.59
N SER A 222 -4.55 12.97 -21.74
CA SER A 222 -4.76 11.51 -21.81
C SER A 222 -5.82 10.91 -20.86
N GLY A 223 -6.92 11.62 -20.59
CA GLY A 223 -7.99 11.14 -19.71
C GLY A 223 -7.83 11.49 -18.22
N SER A 224 -6.79 12.23 -17.85
CA SER A 224 -6.60 12.84 -16.53
C SER A 224 -6.56 14.36 -16.60
N THR A 225 -6.71 14.99 -15.45
CA THR A 225 -6.59 16.43 -15.26
C THR A 225 -5.57 16.72 -14.17
N ALA A 226 -4.56 17.51 -14.52
CA ALA A 226 -3.50 17.93 -13.61
C ALA A 226 -3.64 19.39 -13.20
N PHE A 227 -3.33 19.71 -11.94
CA PHE A 227 -3.31 21.06 -11.40
C PHE A 227 -2.43 21.12 -10.15
N ASP A 228 -2.07 22.32 -9.71
CA ASP A 228 -1.17 22.53 -8.57
C ASP A 228 -1.89 23.31 -7.45
N ILE A 229 -1.83 22.79 -6.22
CA ILE A 229 -2.26 23.54 -5.03
C ILE A 229 -1.06 24.37 -4.56
N PRO A 230 -1.13 25.72 -4.65
CA PRO A 230 0.01 26.57 -4.36
C PRO A 230 0.38 26.56 -2.87
N ARG A 231 -0.61 26.35 -2.00
CA ARG A 231 -0.46 26.39 -0.55
C ARG A 231 -1.55 25.56 0.12
N LEU A 232 -1.15 24.75 1.10
CA LEU A 232 -2.00 24.00 2.01
C LEU A 232 -1.57 24.33 3.44
N ASP A 233 -2.44 25.06 4.16
CA ASP A 233 -2.33 25.27 5.60
C ASP A 233 -2.92 24.06 6.32
N ASP A 234 -4.10 24.16 6.95
CA ASP A 234 -4.68 23.02 7.68
C ASP A 234 -5.47 22.07 6.78
N TYR A 235 -6.27 22.62 5.87
CA TYR A 235 -7.05 21.85 4.90
C TYR A 235 -7.45 22.72 3.72
N GLU A 236 -7.76 22.08 2.60
CA GLU A 236 -8.37 22.72 1.44
C GLU A 236 -9.38 21.77 0.78
N LEU A 237 -10.46 22.33 0.25
CA LEU A 237 -11.44 21.60 -0.56
C LEU A 237 -11.36 22.14 -1.98
N VAL A 238 -11.13 21.23 -2.94
CA VAL A 238 -11.07 21.55 -4.36
C VAL A 238 -12.30 21.01 -5.04
N VAL A 239 -13.07 21.88 -5.69
CA VAL A 239 -14.16 21.49 -6.58
C VAL A 239 -13.61 21.39 -8.00
N LEU A 240 -13.83 20.24 -8.63
CA LEU A 240 -13.48 19.98 -10.02
C LEU A 240 -14.76 20.03 -10.88
N GLU A 241 -14.70 20.81 -11.95
CA GLU A 241 -15.80 21.07 -12.91
C GLU A 241 -15.32 20.90 -14.35
#